data_AF-T0YXA4-F1
#
_entry.id   AF-T0YXA4-F1
#
_cell.length_a   1.000
_cell.length_b   1.000
_cell.length_c   1.000
_cell.angle_alpha   90.00
_cell.angle_beta   90.00
_cell.angle_gamma   90.00
#
_symmetry.space_group_name_H-M   'P 1'
#
loop_
_entity.id
_entity.type
_entity.pdbx_description
1 polymer ?
#
loop_
_entity_poly.entity_id
_entity_poly.type
_entity_poly.pdbx_seq_one_letter_code
_entity_poly.pdbx_strand_id
1 'polypeptide(L)'
;MHLHLALPPIWYRAQIEFRTQQGQSVRLLGVTLPGVPALVVGTNFHVAWGFTNTEGDWVDLIRVRPLPGHPNRYQTPQGIRRMILHPERIRVRGGPSLRFTVRDTIWGPVVGRTPSGVWLVSRWVGEDPRGYRINAERALERAQDV
;
A
#
# COMPACT_ATOMS: atom_id res chain seq x y z
N MET A 1 2.83 2.81 18.96
CA MET A 1 2.00 2.32 17.84
C MET A 1 0.78 1.62 18.39
N HIS A 2 -0.42 2.09 18.07
CA HIS A 2 -1.68 1.46 18.50
C HIS A 2 -2.38 0.87 17.28
N LEU A 3 -2.58 -0.44 17.29
CA LEU A 3 -3.36 -1.17 16.29
C LEU A 3 -4.38 -2.05 17.02
N HIS A 4 -5.38 -2.52 16.28
CA HIS A 4 -6.38 -3.45 16.83
C HIS A 4 -5.72 -4.74 17.34
N LEU A 5 -6.20 -5.26 18.47
CA LEU A 5 -5.72 -6.52 19.05
C LEU A 5 -6.34 -7.69 18.29
N ALA A 6 -5.50 -8.61 17.82
CA ALA A 6 -5.93 -9.79 17.06
C ALA A 6 -5.10 -11.03 17.43
N LEU A 7 -5.61 -12.21 17.10
CA LEU A 7 -4.89 -13.47 17.16
C LEU A 7 -4.90 -14.13 15.77
N PRO A 8 -3.74 -14.29 15.11
CA PRO A 8 -2.40 -13.90 15.56
C PRO A 8 -2.22 -12.37 15.66
N PRO A 9 -1.31 -11.88 16.53
CA PRO A 9 -1.04 -10.45 16.66
C PRO A 9 -0.39 -9.90 15.38
N ILE A 10 -0.68 -8.63 15.08
CA ILE A 10 -0.09 -7.92 13.94
C ILE A 10 1.44 -7.78 14.13
N TRP A 11 1.85 -7.35 15.33
CA TRP A 11 3.26 -7.17 15.65
C TRP A 11 3.92 -8.49 16.03
N TYR A 12 4.99 -8.83 15.31
CA TYR A 12 5.86 -9.94 15.64
C TYR A 12 7.16 -9.41 16.24
N ARG A 13 7.46 -9.77 17.49
CA ARG A 13 8.73 -9.40 18.12
C ARG A 13 9.87 -10.24 17.57
N ALA A 14 10.96 -9.61 17.17
CA ALA A 14 12.15 -10.29 16.66
C ALA A 14 13.44 -9.68 17.22
N GLN A 15 14.43 -10.54 17.41
CA GLN A 15 15.84 -10.16 17.54
C GLN A 15 16.58 -10.82 16.38
N ILE A 16 17.32 -10.03 15.61
CA ILE A 16 17.98 -10.49 14.38
C ILE A 16 19.46 -10.16 14.52
N GLU A 17 20.31 -11.18 14.40
CA GLU A 17 21.75 -11.07 14.48
C GLU A 17 22.38 -11.70 13.24
N PHE A 18 23.18 -10.94 12.51
CA PHE A 18 23.84 -11.40 11.30
C PHE A 18 25.13 -10.63 11.04
N ARG A 19 25.94 -11.10 10.10
CA ARG A 19 27.11 -10.37 9.59
C ARG A 19 26.85 -9.85 8.20
N THR A 20 27.25 -8.62 7.92
CA THR A 20 27.21 -8.06 6.56
C THR A 20 28.25 -8.76 5.67
N GLN A 21 28.14 -8.56 4.35
CA GLN A 21 29.16 -9.02 3.40
C GLN A 21 30.56 -8.43 3.68
N GLN A 22 30.63 -7.30 4.38
CA GLN A 22 31.87 -6.65 4.79
C GLN A 22 32.37 -7.14 6.17
N GLY A 23 31.73 -8.14 6.76
CA GLY A 23 32.13 -8.75 8.03
C GLY A 23 31.64 -8.02 9.28
N GLN A 24 30.87 -6.94 9.15
CA GLN A 24 30.34 -6.19 10.29
C GLN A 24 29.20 -6.96 10.96
N SER A 25 29.26 -7.12 12.28
CA SER A 25 28.15 -7.68 13.06
C SER A 25 27.02 -6.66 13.17
N VAL A 26 25.80 -7.08 12.83
CA VAL A 26 24.58 -6.31 12.98
C VAL A 26 23.69 -7.02 13.98
N ARG A 27 23.16 -6.26 14.95
CA ARG A 27 22.23 -6.74 15.95
C ARG A 27 21.01 -5.82 15.96
N LEU A 28 19.84 -6.40 15.82
CA LEU A 28 18.57 -5.70 15.75
C LEU A 28 17.62 -6.24 16.80
N LEU A 29 16.85 -5.37 17.45
CA LEU A 29 15.81 -5.75 18.40
C LEU A 29 14.58 -4.86 18.23
N GLY A 30 13.41 -5.48 18.08
CA GLY A 30 12.16 -4.72 17.94
C GLY A 30 10.97 -5.55 17.50
N VAL A 31 10.09 -4.92 16.72
CA VAL A 31 8.90 -5.54 16.13
C VAL A 31 8.89 -5.41 14.61
N THR A 32 8.40 -6.44 13.95
CA THR A 32 8.19 -6.52 12.50
C THR A 32 6.76 -6.96 12.18
N LEU A 33 6.42 -6.97 10.89
CA LEU A 33 5.20 -7.55 10.35
C LEU A 33 5.54 -8.88 9.68
N PRO A 34 4.68 -9.91 9.78
CA PRO A 34 4.85 -11.15 9.02
C PRO A 34 5.08 -10.88 7.53
N GLY A 35 6.21 -11.36 6.99
CA GLY A 35 6.58 -11.19 5.58
C GLY A 35 7.40 -9.94 5.25
N VAL A 36 7.63 -9.02 6.21
CA VAL A 36 8.47 -7.84 6.00
C VAL A 36 9.92 -8.13 6.41
N PRO A 37 10.91 -8.06 5.50
CA PRO A 37 12.31 -8.35 5.80
C PRO A 37 13.05 -7.14 6.43
N ALA A 38 12.43 -6.49 7.40
CA ALA A 38 13.00 -5.38 8.17
C ALA A 38 12.26 -5.21 9.52
N LEU A 39 12.93 -4.62 10.51
CA LEU A 39 12.25 -4.11 11.71
C LEU A 39 11.47 -2.83 11.38
N VAL A 40 10.18 -2.81 11.71
CA VAL A 40 9.34 -1.61 11.56
C VAL A 40 9.65 -0.62 12.68
N VAL A 41 9.76 -1.10 13.92
CA VAL A 41 10.12 -0.28 15.08
C VAL A 41 11.11 -1.05 15.92
N GLY A 42 12.18 -0.40 16.36
CA GLY A 42 13.23 -1.08 17.09
C GLY A 42 14.48 -0.27 17.26
N THR A 43 15.57 -0.99 17.47
CA THR A 43 16.91 -0.46 17.64
C THR A 43 17.93 -1.38 16.98
N ASN A 44 19.01 -0.78 16.49
CA ASN A 44 20.21 -1.48 16.06
C ASN A 44 21.37 -1.32 17.08
N PHE A 45 21.05 -0.90 18.31
CA PHE A 45 21.96 -0.58 19.40
C PHE A 45 22.86 0.66 19.20
N HIS A 46 22.74 1.35 18.06
CA HIS A 46 23.31 2.68 17.83
C HIS A 46 22.22 3.75 17.90
N VAL A 47 21.10 3.51 17.24
CA VAL A 47 19.89 4.34 17.26
C VAL A 47 18.66 3.51 17.58
N ALA A 48 17.60 4.18 17.99
CA ALA A 48 16.26 3.61 18.12
C ALA A 48 15.27 4.45 17.30
N TRP A 49 14.31 3.79 16.66
CA TRP A 49 13.31 4.46 15.83
C TRP A 49 11.92 3.89 16.09
N GLY A 50 10.92 4.72 15.80
CA GLY A 50 9.53 4.36 15.84
C GLY A 50 8.73 5.18 14.85
N PHE A 51 7.56 4.67 14.47
CA PHE A 51 6.65 5.37 13.57
C PHE A 51 5.30 5.61 14.24
N THR A 52 4.65 6.69 13.84
CA THR A 52 3.24 6.95 14.11
C THR A 52 2.56 7.28 12.79
N ASN A 53 1.25 7.00 12.70
CA ASN A 53 0.48 7.52 11.58
C ASN A 53 0.49 9.04 11.66
N THR A 54 0.82 9.70 10.54
CA THR A 54 0.88 11.16 10.44
C THR A 54 -0.45 11.78 10.06
N GLU A 55 -1.46 10.98 9.69
CA GLU A 55 -2.76 11.43 9.17
C GLU A 55 -2.62 12.44 8.00
N GLY A 56 -1.53 12.31 7.24
CA GLY A 56 -1.28 13.14 6.06
C GLY A 56 -2.30 12.93 4.94
N ASP A 57 -2.27 13.83 3.97
CA ASP A 57 -3.05 13.71 2.74
C ASP A 57 -2.39 12.69 1.79
N TRP A 58 -2.92 11.46 1.80
CA TRP A 58 -2.36 10.34 1.04
C TRP A 58 -3.26 9.88 -0.10
N VAL A 59 -4.55 10.27 -0.11
CA VAL A 59 -5.56 9.76 -1.05
C VAL A 59 -6.48 10.88 -1.51
N ASP A 60 -6.48 11.13 -2.82
CA ASP A 60 -7.45 12.01 -3.47
C ASP A 60 -8.64 11.20 -4.02
N LEU A 61 -9.85 11.76 -3.89
CA LEU A 61 -11.04 11.23 -4.55
C LEU A 61 -11.42 12.11 -5.75
N ILE A 62 -11.18 11.59 -6.96
CA ILE A 62 -11.36 12.32 -8.21
C ILE A 62 -12.72 11.96 -8.83
N ARG A 63 -13.48 12.98 -9.21
CA ARG A 63 -14.74 12.81 -9.95
C ARG A 63 -14.47 12.72 -11.45
N VAL A 64 -14.79 11.58 -12.05
CA VAL A 64 -14.61 11.33 -13.48
C VAL A 64 -15.95 11.07 -14.14
N ARG A 65 -16.26 11.83 -15.20
CA ARG A 65 -17.50 11.62 -15.96
C ARG A 65 -17.30 10.53 -17.01
N PRO A 66 -18.15 9.49 -17.02
CA PRO A 66 -18.18 8.56 -18.14
C PRO A 66 -18.57 9.29 -19.43
N LEU A 67 -18.05 8.81 -20.56
CA LEU A 67 -18.48 9.29 -21.86
C LEU A 67 -19.86 8.69 -22.21
N PRO A 68 -20.89 9.51 -22.52
CA PRO A 68 -22.21 9.00 -22.91
C PRO A 68 -22.12 8.01 -24.07
N GLY A 69 -22.86 6.90 -23.98
CA GLY A 69 -22.85 5.83 -25.00
C GLY A 69 -21.58 4.95 -25.00
N HIS A 70 -20.57 5.27 -24.20
CA HIS A 70 -19.29 4.55 -24.19
C HIS A 70 -18.87 4.20 -22.75
N PRO A 71 -19.41 3.11 -22.16
CA PRO A 71 -19.34 2.81 -20.72
C PRO A 71 -17.94 2.53 -20.17
N ASN A 72 -16.92 2.41 -21.02
CA ASN A 72 -15.52 2.17 -20.65
C ASN A 72 -14.59 3.28 -21.16
N ARG A 73 -15.13 4.46 -21.48
CA ARG A 73 -14.39 5.65 -21.87
C ARG A 73 -14.73 6.82 -20.95
N TYR A 74 -13.76 7.69 -20.76
CA TYR A 74 -13.91 8.90 -19.95
C TYR A 74 -13.12 10.06 -20.56
N GLN A 75 -13.49 11.26 -20.18
CA GLN A 75 -12.82 12.48 -20.60
C GLN A 75 -11.67 12.82 -19.65
N THR A 76 -10.52 13.19 -20.21
CA THR A 76 -9.40 13.83 -19.50
C THR A 76 -9.08 15.19 -20.14
N PRO A 77 -8.25 16.03 -19.50
CA PRO A 77 -7.83 17.29 -20.10
C PRO A 77 -7.14 17.14 -21.47
N GLN A 78 -6.50 15.99 -21.72
CA GLN A 78 -5.81 15.65 -22.97
C GLN A 78 -6.71 14.89 -23.96
N GLY A 79 -8.01 14.79 -23.68
CA GLY A 79 -8.98 14.12 -24.54
C GLY A 79 -9.56 12.83 -23.95
N ILE A 80 -10.25 12.08 -24.79
CA ILE A 80 -10.96 10.87 -24.36
C ILE A 80 -9.97 9.72 -24.16
N ARG A 81 -10.08 9.01 -23.04
CA ARG A 81 -9.30 7.80 -22.75
C ARG A 81 -10.21 6.59 -22.52
N ARG A 82 -9.64 5.41 -22.75
CA ARG A 82 -10.25 4.12 -22.41
C ARG A 82 -9.78 3.68 -21.02
N MET A 83 -10.68 3.05 -20.26
CA MET A 83 -10.34 2.40 -18.99
C MET A 83 -9.56 1.11 -19.24
N ILE A 84 -8.67 0.79 -18.30
CA ILE A 84 -8.10 -0.55 -18.19
C ILE A 84 -9.10 -1.40 -17.39
N LEU A 85 -9.43 -2.57 -17.92
CA LEU A 85 -10.43 -3.46 -17.32
C LEU A 85 -9.72 -4.69 -16.81
N HIS A 86 -9.92 -5.01 -15.53
CA HIS A 86 -9.39 -6.21 -14.90
C HIS A 86 -10.58 -7.10 -14.52
N PRO A 87 -10.91 -8.12 -15.33
CA PRO A 87 -11.95 -9.08 -14.99
C PRO A 87 -11.48 -9.97 -13.84
N GLU A 88 -12.15 -9.86 -12.69
CA GLU A 88 -11.80 -10.56 -11.47
C GLU A 88 -12.79 -11.70 -11.18
N ARG A 89 -12.28 -12.76 -10.54
CA ARG A 89 -13.08 -13.90 -10.10
C ARG A 89 -12.69 -14.32 -8.68
N ILE A 90 -13.62 -14.18 -7.74
CA ILE A 90 -13.49 -14.69 -6.38
C ILE A 90 -14.14 -16.07 -6.33
N ARG A 91 -13.34 -17.10 -6.03
CA ARG A 91 -13.86 -18.45 -5.79
C ARG A 91 -14.45 -18.51 -4.38
N VAL A 92 -15.73 -18.84 -4.29
CA VAL A 92 -16.43 -18.99 -3.01
C VAL A 92 -16.51 -20.48 -2.66
N ARG A 93 -16.04 -20.86 -1.48
CA ARG A 93 -16.14 -22.25 -1.02
C ARG A 93 -17.61 -22.61 -0.85
N GLY A 94 -18.05 -23.72 -1.46
CA GLY A 94 -19.42 -24.21 -1.36
C GLY A 94 -20.47 -23.39 -2.12
N GLY A 95 -20.07 -22.44 -2.96
CA GLY A 95 -20.98 -21.59 -3.72
C GLY A 95 -20.45 -21.21 -5.11
N PRO A 96 -21.26 -20.49 -5.90
CA PRO A 96 -20.82 -19.98 -7.20
C PRO A 96 -19.71 -18.93 -7.03
N SER A 97 -18.79 -18.87 -7.99
CA SER A 97 -17.75 -17.83 -7.99
C SER A 97 -18.36 -16.45 -8.25
N LEU A 98 -17.94 -15.45 -7.48
CA LEU A 98 -18.28 -14.05 -7.73
C LEU A 98 -17.39 -13.51 -8.85
N ARG A 99 -18.00 -12.85 -9.83
CA ARG A 99 -17.27 -12.21 -10.94
C ARG A 99 -17.56 -10.73 -10.91
N PHE A 100 -16.52 -9.92 -11.06
CA PHE A 100 -16.64 -8.47 -11.16
C PHE A 100 -15.53 -7.92 -12.05
N THR A 101 -15.53 -6.61 -12.31
CA THR A 101 -14.51 -5.96 -13.13
C THR A 101 -14.01 -4.72 -12.42
N VAL A 102 -12.73 -4.73 -12.06
CA VAL A 102 -12.03 -3.52 -11.61
C VAL A 102 -11.76 -2.65 -12.84
N ARG A 103 -11.98 -1.35 -12.70
CA ARG A 103 -11.85 -0.38 -13.79
C ARG A 103 -10.86 0.68 -13.36
N ASP A 104 -9.73 0.71 -14.04
CA ASP A 104 -8.68 1.68 -13.77
C ASP A 104 -8.72 2.80 -14.79
N THR A 105 -8.54 4.00 -14.27
CA THR A 105 -8.24 5.21 -15.04
C THR A 105 -6.74 5.48 -14.97
N ILE A 106 -6.29 6.56 -15.61
CA ILE A 106 -4.89 7.00 -15.46
C ILE A 106 -4.55 7.45 -14.03
N TRP A 107 -5.54 7.71 -13.17
CA TRP A 107 -5.32 8.17 -11.80
C TRP A 107 -5.47 7.06 -10.75
N GLY A 108 -6.05 5.92 -11.12
CA GLY A 108 -6.33 4.82 -10.19
C GLY A 108 -7.72 4.19 -10.42
N PRO A 109 -8.14 3.30 -9.51
CA PRO A 109 -9.36 2.51 -9.65
C PRO A 109 -10.62 3.34 -9.40
N VAL A 110 -11.71 2.99 -10.09
CA VAL A 110 -13.06 3.45 -9.74
C VAL A 110 -13.52 2.72 -8.48
N VAL A 111 -13.65 3.45 -7.37
CA VAL A 111 -14.03 2.93 -6.05
C VAL A 111 -15.51 3.17 -5.72
N GLY A 112 -16.20 3.99 -6.50
CA GLY A 112 -17.61 4.28 -6.26
C GLY A 112 -18.28 5.07 -7.37
N ARG A 113 -19.57 5.35 -7.16
CA ARG A 113 -20.37 6.20 -8.03
C ARG A 113 -21.26 7.13 -7.21
N THR A 114 -21.45 8.35 -7.67
CA THR A 114 -22.48 9.24 -7.13
C THR A 114 -23.87 8.78 -7.59
N PRO A 115 -24.95 9.22 -6.93
CA PRO A 115 -26.33 8.96 -7.39
C PRO A 115 -26.59 9.41 -8.83
N SER A 116 -25.92 10.47 -9.28
CA SER A 116 -25.95 10.97 -10.65
C SER A 116 -25.09 10.18 -11.65
N GLY A 117 -24.47 9.07 -11.24
CA GLY A 117 -23.69 8.18 -12.10
C GLY A 117 -22.26 8.64 -12.39
N VAL A 118 -21.76 9.69 -11.72
CA VAL A 118 -20.35 10.13 -11.83
C VAL A 118 -19.46 9.12 -11.13
N TRP A 119 -18.32 8.76 -11.74
CA TRP A 119 -17.37 7.85 -11.14
C TRP A 119 -16.50 8.56 -10.09
N LEU A 120 -16.26 7.86 -8.98
CA LEU A 120 -15.32 8.26 -7.95
C LEU A 120 -14.08 7.40 -8.09
N VAL A 121 -12.96 8.05 -8.38
CA VAL A 121 -11.66 7.41 -8.63
C VAL A 121 -10.74 7.71 -7.46
N SER A 122 -10.14 6.67 -6.88
CA SER A 122 -9.13 6.82 -5.82
C SER A 122 -7.77 7.04 -6.47
N ARG A 123 -7.11 8.17 -6.14
CA ARG A 123 -5.70 8.39 -6.44
C ARG A 123 -4.94 8.27 -5.14
N TRP A 124 -4.36 7.10 -4.89
CA TRP A 124 -3.60 6.83 -3.67
C TRP A 124 -2.10 6.89 -3.94
N VAL A 125 -1.35 7.59 -3.08
CA VAL A 125 0.12 7.61 -3.13
C VAL A 125 0.72 6.20 -2.99
N GLY A 126 0.06 5.29 -2.24
CA GLY A 126 0.51 3.91 -2.08
C GLY A 126 0.50 3.09 -3.38
N GLU A 127 -0.26 3.52 -4.39
CA GLU A 127 -0.27 2.90 -5.73
C GLU A 127 0.80 3.49 -6.66
N ASP A 128 1.46 4.58 -6.26
CA ASP A 128 2.61 5.11 -7.01
C ASP A 128 3.81 4.17 -6.82
N PRO A 129 4.48 3.71 -7.90
CA PRO A 129 5.68 2.88 -7.78
C PRO A 129 6.80 3.51 -6.96
N ARG A 130 6.78 4.83 -6.76
CA ARG A 130 7.75 5.56 -5.93
C ARG A 130 7.20 5.93 -4.54
N GLY A 131 5.96 5.56 -4.25
CA GLY A 131 5.24 5.91 -3.02
C GLY A 131 5.74 5.17 -1.77
N TYR A 132 6.48 4.07 -1.93
CA TYR A 132 7.13 3.37 -0.82
C TYR A 132 8.53 2.90 -1.21
N ARG A 133 9.43 2.81 -0.21
CA ARG A 133 10.80 2.31 -0.41
C ARG A 133 11.26 1.50 0.80
N ILE A 134 11.19 0.18 0.69
CA ILE A 134 11.63 -0.75 1.76
C ILE A 134 13.11 -0.59 2.18
N ASN A 135 13.90 0.07 1.33
CA ASN A 135 15.30 0.37 1.63
C ASN A 135 15.44 1.45 2.72
N ALA A 136 14.40 2.25 2.99
CA ALA A 136 14.44 3.25 4.06
C ALA A 136 14.52 2.58 5.44
N GLU A 137 13.72 1.54 5.67
CA GLU A 137 13.74 0.75 6.91
C GLU A 137 15.08 0.03 7.08
N ARG A 138 15.60 -0.55 5.99
CA ARG A 138 16.94 -1.19 6.00
C ARG A 138 18.08 -0.20 6.23
N ALA A 139 17.89 1.09 5.92
CA ALA A 139 18.86 2.11 6.23
C ALA A 139 18.91 2.39 7.74
N LEU A 140 17.75 2.44 8.42
CA LEU A 140 17.67 2.59 9.88
C LEU A 140 18.36 1.45 10.62
N GLU A 141 18.23 0.21 10.11
CA GLU A 141 18.94 -0.95 10.68
C GLU A 141 20.47 -0.81 10.65
N ARG A 142 21.01 0.05 9.79
CA ARG A 142 22.46 0.29 9.63
C ARG A 142 22.93 1.66 10.13
N ALA A 143 22.01 2.54 10.50
CA ALA A 143 22.31 3.90 10.93
C ALA A 143 23.22 3.90 12.17
N GLN A 144 24.20 4.80 12.20
CA GLN A 144 25.16 4.90 13.30
C GLN A 144 24.84 6.09 14.23
N ASP A 145 24.07 7.05 13.73
CA ASP A 145 23.62 8.27 14.39
C ASP A 145 22.23 8.69 13.85
N VAL A 146 21.67 9.74 14.45
CA VAL A 146 20.34 10.31 14.13
C VAL A 146 20.39 11.22 12.92
#